data_AF-A0A949JJG9-F1
#
_entry.id   AF-A0A949JJG9-F1
#
_cell.length_a   1.000
_cell.length_b   1.000
_cell.length_c   1.000
_cell.angle_alpha   90.00
_cell.angle_beta   90.00
_cell.angle_gamma   90.00
#
_symmetry.space_group_name_H-M   'P 1'
#
loop_
_entity.id
_entity.type
_entity.pdbx_description
1 polymer ?
#
loop_
_entity_poly.entity_id
_entity_poly.type
_entity_poly.pdbx_seq_one_letter_code
_entity_poly.pdbx_strand_id
1 'polypeptide(L)'
;MAGFRALAAQVRDPGRELSQRRRALRKCLERFAPYGHRATWHHLCERAGFDPRERVPDPALLLAALEELEEARAVWLRHEREFAHRRRRQKHDGIRQPTAPDDWHTHTWGGRALLLLDDPKHPPRVRLAVVLRRLIATMEGSERGPTTRVVRQVAFAG
;
A
#
# COMPACT_ATOMS: atom_id res chain seq x y z
N MET A 1 -7.00 -9.22 17.19
CA MET A 1 -6.10 -9.40 16.02
C MET A 1 -5.06 -8.29 16.04
N ALA A 2 -3.76 -8.59 15.92
CA ALA A 2 -2.69 -7.60 16.04
C ALA A 2 -2.76 -6.51 14.94
N GLY A 3 -2.36 -5.29 15.28
CA GLY A 3 -2.21 -4.17 14.33
C GLY A 3 -0.92 -4.27 13.50
N PHE A 4 -0.84 -3.50 12.42
CA PHE A 4 0.33 -3.50 11.51
C PHE A 4 1.65 -3.30 12.27
N ARG A 5 1.73 -2.32 13.18
CA ARG A 5 2.96 -2.02 13.94
C ARG A 5 3.43 -3.18 14.81
N ALA A 6 2.49 -3.87 15.45
CA ALA A 6 2.80 -5.03 16.28
C ALA A 6 3.32 -6.21 15.43
N LEU A 7 2.76 -6.41 14.23
CA LEU A 7 3.26 -7.41 13.29
C LEU A 7 4.64 -7.03 12.74
N ALA A 8 4.87 -5.76 12.39
CA ALA A 8 6.17 -5.26 11.94
C ALA A 8 7.25 -5.44 13.01
N ALA A 9 6.92 -5.26 14.30
CA ALA A 9 7.84 -5.57 15.40
C ALA A 9 8.20 -7.05 15.43
N GLN A 10 7.25 -7.96 15.20
CA GLN A 10 7.53 -9.40 15.11
C GLN A 10 8.39 -9.78 13.90
N VAL A 11 8.33 -9.02 12.80
CA VAL A 11 9.22 -9.22 11.65
C VAL A 11 10.65 -8.78 11.98
N ARG A 12 10.84 -7.79 12.86
CA ARG A 12 12.16 -7.28 13.27
C ARG A 12 12.83 -8.08 14.38
N ASP A 13 12.04 -8.77 15.19
CA ASP A 13 12.48 -9.52 16.35
C ASP A 13 13.46 -10.67 15.96
N PRO A 14 14.75 -10.57 16.32
CA PRO A 14 15.75 -11.59 16.00
C PRO A 14 15.57 -12.88 16.81
N GLY A 15 14.83 -12.84 17.93
CA GLY A 15 14.54 -14.02 18.76
C GLY A 15 13.46 -14.93 18.17
N ARG A 16 12.87 -14.55 17.03
CA ARG A 16 11.86 -15.34 16.33
C ARG A 16 12.44 -16.13 15.19
N GLU A 17 11.94 -17.36 15.07
CA GLU A 17 12.11 -18.22 13.90
C GLU A 17 11.79 -17.48 12.59
N LEU A 18 12.61 -17.68 11.56
CA LEU A 18 12.44 -17.03 10.24
C LEU A 18 11.06 -17.30 9.63
N SER A 19 10.52 -18.52 9.84
CA SER A 19 9.17 -18.89 9.42
C SER A 19 8.08 -18.04 10.09
N GLN A 20 8.26 -17.68 11.37
CA GLN A 20 7.35 -16.80 12.11
C GLN A 20 7.47 -15.35 11.65
N ARG A 21 8.70 -14.87 11.41
CA ARG A 21 8.96 -13.53 10.87
C ARG A 21 8.31 -13.36 9.48
N ARG A 22 8.50 -14.33 8.58
CA ARG A 22 7.83 -14.38 7.26
C ARG A 22 6.30 -14.39 7.41
N ARG A 23 5.76 -15.18 8.35
CA ARG A 23 4.32 -15.23 8.61
C ARG A 23 3.79 -13.88 9.11
N ALA A 24 4.53 -13.20 9.98
CA ALA A 24 4.18 -11.88 10.46
C ALA A 24 4.17 -10.86 9.31
N LEU A 25 5.15 -10.91 8.40
CA LEU A 25 5.18 -10.05 7.21
C LEU A 25 3.97 -10.30 6.30
N ARG A 26 3.58 -11.56 6.06
CA ARG A 26 2.36 -11.87 5.31
C ARG A 26 1.09 -11.36 6.01
N LYS A 27 1.03 -11.38 7.33
CA LYS A 27 -0.06 -10.77 8.10
C LYS A 27 -0.08 -9.24 7.99
N CYS A 28 1.07 -8.58 7.81
CA CYS A 28 1.09 -7.14 7.49
C CYS A 28 0.32 -6.84 6.20
N LEU A 29 0.36 -7.74 5.21
CA LEU A 29 -0.38 -7.59 3.96
C LEU A 29 -1.89 -7.73 4.12
N GLU A 30 -2.38 -8.42 5.15
CA GLU A 30 -3.81 -8.41 5.50
C GLU A 30 -4.28 -7.02 5.97
N ARG A 31 -3.34 -6.15 6.37
CA ARG A 31 -3.64 -4.78 6.83
C ARG A 31 -3.39 -3.73 5.76
N PHE A 32 -2.44 -3.98 4.86
CA PHE A 32 -2.06 -3.04 3.82
C PHE A 32 -1.48 -3.79 2.62
N ALA A 33 -2.27 -3.89 1.55
CA ALA A 33 -1.88 -4.52 0.30
C ALA A 33 -2.35 -3.66 -0.89
N PRO A 34 -1.58 -2.63 -1.29
CA PRO A 34 -2.00 -1.67 -2.30
C PRO A 34 -2.33 -2.31 -3.65
N TYR A 35 -1.69 -3.44 -4.00
CA TYR A 35 -1.97 -4.18 -5.24
C TYR A 35 -2.92 -5.37 -5.06
N GLY A 36 -3.46 -5.55 -3.85
CA GLY A 36 -4.04 -6.81 -3.40
C GLY A 36 -2.96 -7.76 -2.85
N HIS A 37 -3.39 -8.73 -2.04
CA HIS A 37 -2.47 -9.52 -1.21
C HIS A 37 -1.41 -10.27 -2.04
N ARG A 38 -1.82 -10.97 -3.10
CA ARG A 38 -0.91 -11.78 -3.92
C ARG A 38 0.09 -10.92 -4.69
N ALA A 39 -0.40 -9.89 -5.38
CA ALA A 39 0.45 -8.99 -6.16
C ALA A 39 1.44 -8.21 -5.28
N THR A 40 0.99 -7.71 -4.12
CA THR A 40 1.88 -7.01 -3.18
C THR A 40 2.95 -7.97 -2.63
N TRP A 41 2.59 -9.22 -2.32
CA TRP A 41 3.58 -10.22 -1.89
C TRP A 41 4.63 -10.49 -2.98
N HIS A 42 4.19 -10.74 -4.22
CA HIS A 42 5.10 -10.95 -5.35
C HIS A 42 6.04 -9.76 -5.58
N HIS A 43 5.48 -8.54 -5.54
CA HIS A 43 6.24 -7.29 -5.65
C HIS A 43 7.37 -7.21 -4.63
N LEU A 44 7.04 -7.41 -3.35
CA LEU A 44 8.02 -7.33 -2.26
C LEU A 44 9.10 -8.40 -2.39
N CYS A 45 8.73 -9.62 -2.78
CA CYS A 45 9.68 -10.72 -2.99
C CYS A 45 10.65 -10.39 -4.14
N GLU A 46 10.15 -9.92 -5.29
CA GLU A 46 10.99 -9.53 -6.44
C GLU A 46 11.92 -8.36 -6.08
N ARG A 47 11.39 -7.35 -5.36
CA ARG A 47 12.13 -6.15 -4.96
C ARG A 47 13.21 -6.39 -3.91
N ALA A 48 12.96 -7.31 -2.99
CA ALA A 48 13.93 -7.72 -1.98
C ALA A 48 14.84 -8.85 -2.48
N GLY A 49 14.50 -9.55 -3.57
CA GLY A 49 15.35 -10.57 -4.18
C GLY A 49 15.24 -11.96 -3.54
N PHE A 50 14.07 -12.36 -3.03
CA PHE A 50 13.83 -13.72 -2.52
C PHE A 50 12.62 -14.39 -3.19
N ASP A 51 12.58 -15.72 -3.24
CA ASP A 51 11.48 -16.43 -3.90
C ASP A 51 10.20 -16.40 -3.02
N PRO A 52 9.01 -16.09 -3.57
CA PRO A 52 7.75 -16.06 -2.80
C PRO A 52 7.41 -17.37 -2.05
N ARG A 53 7.87 -18.52 -2.55
CA ARG A 53 7.69 -19.86 -1.98
C ARG A 53 8.79 -20.24 -1.00
N GLU A 54 9.91 -19.51 -0.98
CA GLU A 54 10.99 -19.72 -0.03
C GLU A 54 10.46 -19.62 1.40
N ARG A 55 10.77 -20.64 2.20
CA ARG A 55 10.26 -20.77 3.57
C ARG A 55 11.16 -20.08 4.58
N VAL A 56 12.45 -20.01 4.28
CA VAL A 56 13.52 -19.55 5.18
C VAL A 56 14.39 -18.51 4.44
N PRO A 57 13.80 -17.40 3.97
CA PRO A 57 14.58 -16.35 3.31
C PRO A 57 15.53 -15.68 4.31
N ASP A 58 16.61 -15.10 3.78
CA ASP A 58 17.53 -14.30 4.56
C ASP A 58 16.76 -13.21 5.35
N PRO A 59 16.94 -13.12 6.68
CA PRO A 59 16.28 -12.11 7.50
C PRO A 59 16.51 -10.68 7.04
N ALA A 60 17.65 -10.34 6.43
CA ALA A 60 17.89 -9.01 5.87
C ALA A 60 16.94 -8.69 4.72
N LEU A 61 16.62 -9.68 3.87
CA LEU A 61 15.69 -9.50 2.75
C LEU A 61 14.24 -9.34 3.23
N LEU A 62 13.87 -10.03 4.33
CA LEU A 62 12.57 -9.82 4.99
C LEU A 62 12.44 -8.40 5.56
N LEU A 63 13.52 -7.85 6.12
CA LEU A 63 13.56 -6.49 6.62
C LEU A 63 13.45 -5.46 5.48
N ALA A 64 14.18 -5.66 4.39
CA ALA A 64 14.08 -4.80 3.20
C ALA A 64 12.65 -4.78 2.62
N ALA A 65 12.00 -5.93 2.53
CA ALA A 65 10.59 -6.02 2.12
C ALA A 65 9.64 -5.31 3.10
N LEU A 66 9.89 -5.43 4.41
CA LEU A 66 9.10 -4.71 5.43
C LEU A 66 9.27 -3.20 5.31
N GLU A 67 10.49 -2.72 5.13
CA GLU A 67 10.81 -1.29 5.00
C GLU A 67 10.11 -0.66 3.79
N GLU A 68 10.13 -1.34 2.64
CA GLU A 68 9.40 -0.86 1.46
C GLU A 68 7.88 -0.79 1.71
N LEU A 69 7.31 -1.80 2.37
CA LEU A 69 5.89 -1.81 2.74
C LEU A 69 5.53 -0.69 3.71
N GLU A 70 6.39 -0.43 4.70
CA GLU A 70 6.20 0.64 5.69
C GLU A 70 6.31 2.03 5.09
N GLU A 71 7.28 2.25 4.20
CA GLU A 71 7.42 3.51 3.47
C GLU A 71 6.15 3.81 2.66
N ALA A 72 5.66 2.80 1.92
CA ALA A 72 4.43 2.91 1.17
C ALA A 72 3.22 3.18 2.07
N ARG A 73 3.14 2.50 3.22
CA ARG A 73 2.09 2.71 4.21
C ARG A 73 2.16 4.10 4.83
N ALA A 74 3.35 4.66 5.03
CA ALA A 74 3.53 6.01 5.56
C ALA A 74 3.00 7.07 4.58
N VAL A 75 3.25 6.90 3.27
CA VAL A 75 2.67 7.75 2.21
C VAL A 75 1.15 7.72 2.29
N TRP A 76 0.56 6.53 2.35
CA TRP A 76 -0.90 6.37 2.42
C TRP A 76 -1.50 7.00 3.69
N LEU A 77 -0.93 6.72 4.86
CA LEU A 77 -1.41 7.27 6.12
C LEU A 77 -1.30 8.80 6.21
N ARG A 78 -0.28 9.39 5.57
CA ARG A 78 -0.15 10.84 5.47
C ARG A 78 -1.33 11.42 4.68
N HIS A 79 -1.60 10.85 3.52
CA HIS A 79 -2.74 11.26 2.68
C HIS A 79 -4.08 11.11 3.43
N GLU A 80 -4.31 9.99 4.12
CA GLU A 80 -5.52 9.80 4.96
C GLU A 80 -5.70 10.92 6.01
N ARG A 81 -4.60 11.34 6.66
CA ARG A 81 -4.65 12.41 7.66
C ARG A 81 -4.98 13.75 7.00
N GLU A 82 -4.32 14.07 5.90
CA GLU A 82 -4.55 15.32 5.15
C GLU A 82 -6.02 15.39 4.67
N PHE A 83 -6.55 14.31 4.11
CA PHE A 83 -7.96 14.17 3.75
C PHE A 83 -8.89 14.39 4.96
N ALA A 84 -8.62 13.72 6.09
CA ALA A 84 -9.43 13.87 7.29
C ALA A 84 -9.39 15.31 7.84
N HIS A 85 -8.24 16.00 7.77
CA HIS A 85 -8.13 17.41 8.14
C HIS A 85 -8.95 18.32 7.21
N ARG A 86 -8.87 18.12 5.89
CA ARG A 86 -9.67 18.86 4.90
C ARG A 86 -11.17 18.66 5.14
N ARG A 87 -11.62 17.41 5.30
CA ARG A 87 -13.03 17.08 5.58
C ARG A 87 -13.53 17.67 6.90
N ARG A 88 -12.69 17.74 7.94
CA ARG A 88 -13.07 18.42 9.20
C ARG A 88 -13.30 19.91 8.99
N ARG A 89 -12.44 20.59 8.23
CA ARG A 89 -12.60 22.01 7.88
C ARG A 89 -13.87 22.24 7.05
N GLN A 90 -14.06 21.49 5.97
CA GLN A 90 -15.25 21.60 5.13
C GLN A 90 -16.56 21.36 5.92
N LYS A 91 -16.58 20.38 6.83
CA LYS A 91 -17.73 20.15 7.72
C LYS A 91 -17.99 21.33 8.67
N HIS A 92 -16.94 21.96 9.18
CA HIS A 92 -17.04 23.17 9.99
C HIS A 92 -17.61 24.33 9.16
N ASP A 93 -17.20 24.45 7.89
CA ASP A 93 -17.63 25.51 6.97
C ASP A 93 -18.98 25.22 6.29
N GLY A 94 -19.73 24.22 6.79
CA GLY A 94 -21.08 23.88 6.31
C GLY A 94 -21.14 23.01 5.04
N ILE A 95 -20.00 22.64 4.45
CA ILE A 95 -19.94 21.80 3.24
C ILE A 95 -20.08 20.32 3.62
N ARG A 96 -21.28 19.77 3.40
CA ARG A 96 -21.62 18.39 3.82
C ARG A 96 -21.30 17.33 2.77
N GLN A 97 -21.42 17.64 1.48
CA GLN A 97 -21.08 16.72 0.40
C GLN A 97 -19.55 16.70 0.16
N PRO A 98 -18.94 15.53 -0.07
CA PRO A 98 -17.59 15.45 -0.63
C PRO A 98 -17.54 16.15 -1.99
N THR A 99 -16.42 16.78 -2.31
CA THR A 99 -16.17 17.35 -3.65
C THR A 99 -15.69 16.26 -4.61
N ALA A 100 -15.82 16.42 -5.94
CA ALA A 100 -15.38 15.44 -6.93
C ALA A 100 -13.94 14.87 -6.74
N PRO A 101 -12.94 15.63 -6.25
CA PRO A 101 -11.61 15.11 -5.93
C PRO A 101 -11.57 14.14 -4.73
N ASP A 102 -12.63 14.08 -3.92
CA ASP A 102 -12.77 13.20 -2.77
C ASP A 102 -13.56 11.92 -3.09
N ASP A 103 -14.25 11.86 -4.23
CA ASP A 103 -15.09 10.72 -4.60
C ASP A 103 -14.27 9.44 -4.76
N TRP A 104 -13.08 9.54 -5.36
CA TRP A 104 -12.21 8.38 -5.48
C TRP A 104 -11.77 7.82 -4.11
N HIS A 105 -11.55 8.70 -3.14
CA HIS A 105 -11.15 8.30 -1.79
C HIS A 105 -12.24 7.43 -1.15
N THR A 106 -13.51 7.82 -1.29
CA THR A 106 -14.65 7.04 -0.81
C THR A 106 -14.80 5.68 -1.51
N HIS A 107 -14.45 5.58 -2.79
CA HIS A 107 -14.48 4.32 -3.54
C HIS A 107 -13.31 3.36 -3.26
N THR A 108 -12.22 3.86 -2.69
CA THR A 108 -11.02 3.06 -2.40
C THR A 108 -10.92 2.64 -0.92
N TRP A 109 -11.78 3.19 -0.07
CA TRP A 109 -11.83 2.88 1.36
C TRP A 109 -12.46 1.51 1.67
N GLY A 110 -12.09 0.89 2.80
CA GLY A 110 -12.73 -0.34 3.29
C GLY A 110 -12.07 -1.67 2.91
N GLY A 111 -10.78 -1.68 2.56
CA GLY A 111 -10.01 -2.93 2.36
C GLY A 111 -9.97 -3.45 0.93
N ARG A 112 -10.36 -2.63 -0.06
CA ARG A 112 -10.10 -2.91 -1.48
C ARG A 112 -8.66 -2.58 -1.83
N ALA A 113 -8.09 -3.30 -2.79
CA ALA A 113 -6.79 -2.94 -3.37
C ALA A 113 -6.88 -1.54 -3.99
N LEU A 114 -5.85 -0.72 -3.77
CA LEU A 114 -5.75 0.62 -4.36
C LEU A 114 -5.57 0.53 -5.89
N LEU A 115 -4.92 -0.55 -6.34
CA LEU A 115 -4.57 -0.81 -7.73
C LEU A 115 -4.76 -2.32 -8.00
N LEU A 116 -5.85 -2.70 -8.66
CA LEU A 116 -6.02 -4.08 -9.11
C LEU A 116 -5.13 -4.33 -10.34
N LEU A 117 -4.13 -5.19 -10.14
CA LEU A 117 -3.28 -5.70 -11.22
C LEU A 117 -3.97 -6.89 -11.89
N ASP A 118 -4.01 -6.90 -13.23
CA ASP A 118 -4.55 -8.03 -14.00
C ASP A 118 -3.66 -9.27 -13.84
N ASP A 119 -2.34 -9.07 -13.83
CA ASP A 119 -1.39 -10.12 -13.52
C ASP A 119 -0.64 -9.85 -12.20
N PRO A 120 -0.93 -10.59 -11.13
CA PRO A 120 -0.25 -10.45 -9.86
C PRO A 120 1.22 -10.90 -9.88
N LYS A 121 1.68 -11.59 -10.94
CA LYS A 121 3.06 -12.06 -11.09
C LYS A 121 3.97 -11.03 -11.75
N HIS A 122 3.42 -9.97 -12.35
CA HIS A 122 4.18 -8.93 -13.03
C HIS A 122 3.86 -7.54 -12.45
N PRO A 123 4.15 -7.30 -11.16
CA PRO A 123 4.00 -5.98 -10.58
C PRO A 123 5.02 -4.99 -11.15
N PRO A 124 4.75 -3.67 -11.07
CA PRO A 124 5.71 -2.67 -11.48
C PRO A 124 6.98 -2.77 -10.64
N ARG A 125 8.17 -2.65 -11.25
CA ARG A 125 9.45 -2.72 -10.53
C ARG A 125 9.78 -1.48 -9.69
N VAL A 126 8.95 -0.45 -9.80
CA VAL A 126 9.06 0.83 -9.09
C VAL A 126 8.68 0.63 -7.62
N ARG A 127 9.39 1.29 -6.68
CA ARG A 127 9.07 1.21 -5.24
C ARG A 127 7.60 1.51 -4.96
N LEU A 128 6.96 0.73 -4.09
CA LEU A 128 5.55 0.91 -3.72
C LEU A 128 5.23 2.36 -3.32
N ALA A 129 6.10 2.99 -2.53
CA ALA A 129 5.91 4.37 -2.08
C ALA A 129 5.84 5.38 -3.23
N VAL A 130 6.64 5.18 -4.29
CA VAL A 130 6.64 6.04 -5.48
C VAL A 130 5.34 5.86 -6.26
N VAL A 131 4.91 4.61 -6.46
CA VAL A 131 3.64 4.31 -7.14
C VAL A 131 2.47 4.94 -6.40
N LEU A 132 2.44 4.85 -5.06
CA LEU A 132 1.38 5.48 -4.27
C LEU A 132 1.39 7.01 -4.35
N ARG A 133 2.56 7.66 -4.33
CA ARG A 133 2.64 9.12 -4.49
C ARG A 133 2.09 9.55 -5.85
N ARG A 134 2.49 8.85 -6.91
CA ARG A 134 2.01 9.11 -8.28
C ARG A 134 0.51 8.90 -8.40
N LEU A 135 0.00 7.82 -7.82
CA LEU A 135 -1.43 7.55 -7.74
C LEU A 135 -2.17 8.69 -7.04
N ILE A 136 -1.79 9.03 -5.81
CA ILE A 136 -2.43 10.09 -5.03
C ILE A 136 -2.43 11.42 -5.80
N ALA A 137 -1.28 11.83 -6.35
CA ALA A 137 -1.16 13.09 -7.10
C ALA A 137 -2.06 13.12 -8.33
N THR A 138 -2.15 12.01 -9.07
CA THR A 138 -3.01 11.89 -10.24
C THR A 138 -4.48 11.99 -9.86
N MET A 139 -4.85 11.37 -8.75
CA MET A 139 -6.23 11.31 -8.29
C MET A 139 -6.70 12.63 -7.71
N GLU A 140 -5.83 13.35 -6.98
CA GLU A 140 -6.12 14.71 -6.50
C GLU A 140 -6.19 15.74 -7.64
N GLY A 141 -5.50 15.50 -8.77
CA GLY A 141 -5.55 16.37 -9.96
C GLY A 141 -6.66 16.05 -10.97
N SER A 142 -7.41 14.95 -10.81
CA SER A 142 -8.47 14.56 -11.74
C SER A 142 -9.81 15.20 -11.37
N GLU A 143 -10.30 16.13 -12.19
CA GLU A 143 -11.63 16.73 -12.05
C GLU A 143 -12.78 15.75 -12.37
N ARG A 144 -12.51 14.66 -13.11
CA ARG A 144 -13.53 13.72 -13.60
C ARG A 144 -13.60 12.40 -12.80
N GLY A 145 -12.95 12.34 -11.64
CA GLY A 145 -12.83 11.10 -10.87
C GLY A 145 -11.89 10.06 -11.50
N PRO A 146 -11.75 8.86 -10.92
CA PRO A 146 -10.86 7.83 -11.43
C PRO A 146 -11.37 7.25 -12.74
N THR A 147 -10.48 7.10 -13.71
CA THR A 147 -10.63 6.02 -14.71
C THR A 147 -9.52 4.99 -14.48
N THR A 148 -9.87 3.71 -14.52
CA THR A 148 -8.93 2.59 -14.30
C THR A 148 -7.70 2.66 -15.23
N ARG A 149 -7.86 3.26 -16.41
CA ARG A 149 -6.80 3.43 -17.42
C ARG A 149 -5.74 4.46 -17.01
N VAL A 150 -6.14 5.64 -16.51
CA VAL A 150 -5.23 6.72 -16.08
C VAL A 150 -4.41 6.28 -14.87
N VAL A 151 -5.10 5.63 -13.93
CA VAL A 151 -4.52 5.05 -12.71
C VAL A 151 -3.41 4.04 -13.03
N ARG A 152 -3.60 3.18 -14.05
CA ARG A 152 -2.57 2.26 -14.53
C ARG A 152 -1.42 3.01 -15.21
N GLN A 153 -1.71 3.86 -16.18
CA GLN A 153 -0.66 4.55 -16.95
C GLN A 153 0.33 5.30 -16.06
N VAL A 154 -0.14 5.96 -14.99
CA VAL A 154 0.72 6.72 -14.08
C VAL A 154 1.45 5.82 -13.07
N ALA A 155 0.85 4.71 -12.65
CA ALA A 155 1.51 3.72 -11.80
C ALA A 155 2.68 3.02 -12.51
N PHE A 156 2.61 2.88 -13.84
CA PHE A 156 3.56 2.10 -14.66
C PHE A 156 4.51 2.94 -15.53
N ALA A 157 4.31 4.25 -15.65
CA ALA A 157 5.23 5.12 -16.39
C ALA A 157 6.60 5.18 -15.69
N GLY A 158 7.59 4.47 -16.24
CA GLY A 158 9.00 4.50 -15.82
C GLY A 158 9.70 5.70 -16.38
#